data_AF-A0ABD0X4G4-F1
#
_entry.id   AF-A0ABD0X4G4-F1
#
_cell.length_a   1.000
_cell.length_b   1.000
_cell.length_c   1.000
_cell.angle_alpha   90.00
_cell.angle_beta   90.00
_cell.angle_gamma   90.00
#
_symmetry.space_group_name_H-M   'P 1'
#
loop_
_entity.id
_entity.type
_entity.pdbx_description
1 polymer ?
#
loop_
_entity_poly.entity_id
_entity_poly.type
_entity_poly.pdbx_seq_one_letter_code
_entity_poly.pdbx_strand_id
1 'polypeptide(L)'
;MGGSAWKAVHYIADQDSSSSEDFTDKLQQLLQNEGKTMEDIQKLCAPKVVMNSSPESIIRAVGDVWGKTSKPLDSHSYRRLRTFSGISPTPAGEECLDIWLEQAKFMIDEGECSEKEKRRRIFESLRGPSLEIVRAVRINDPDASSMEYIQAIESIFGTSESGEDLYISFRSLRQQASEKMSEFLQRLERSLIKVVQGGGLPASAANKARVEQLIRGSTSDLMLLQLKVRSRKIDPLHS
;
A
#
# COMPACT_ATOMS: atom_id res chain seq x y z
N MET A 1 -33.87 -36.29 64.17
CA MET A 1 -34.18 -37.06 62.94
C MET A 1 -35.64 -36.85 62.63
N GLY A 2 -35.97 -36.40 61.41
CA GLY A 2 -37.35 -36.09 61.02
C GLY A 2 -37.41 -35.29 59.72
N GLY A 3 -36.84 -35.83 58.63
CA GLY A 3 -37.01 -35.26 57.30
C GLY A 3 -38.27 -35.83 56.67
N SER A 4 -39.30 -35.01 56.48
CA SER A 4 -40.50 -35.41 55.75
C SER A 4 -40.13 -35.69 54.28
N ALA A 5 -40.39 -36.92 53.85
CA ALA A 5 -40.23 -37.35 52.48
C ALA A 5 -41.30 -36.70 51.60
N TRP A 6 -40.88 -35.90 50.62
CA TRP A 6 -41.80 -35.39 49.61
C TRP A 6 -42.20 -36.53 48.67
N LYS A 7 -43.51 -36.80 48.59
CA LYS A 7 -44.06 -37.80 47.68
C LYS A 7 -44.10 -37.19 46.28
N ALA A 8 -43.24 -37.68 45.39
CA ALA A 8 -43.31 -37.33 43.98
C ALA A 8 -44.62 -37.88 43.39
N VAL A 9 -45.52 -36.98 43.00
CA VAL A 9 -46.71 -37.32 42.21
C VAL A 9 -46.27 -37.34 40.76
N HIS A 10 -46.18 -38.54 40.19
CA HIS A 10 -45.99 -38.69 38.74
C HIS A 10 -47.32 -38.43 38.05
N TYR A 11 -47.34 -37.41 37.19
CA TYR A 11 -48.43 -37.21 36.24
C TYR A 11 -48.30 -38.28 35.15
N ILE A 12 -49.29 -39.17 35.06
CA ILE A 12 -49.47 -40.05 33.91
C ILE A 12 -50.21 -39.22 32.87
N ALA A 13 -49.62 -39.08 31.69
CA ALA A 13 -50.19 -38.32 30.59
C ALA A 13 -51.54 -38.92 30.18
N ASP A 14 -52.63 -38.18 30.40
CA ASP A 14 -53.86 -38.42 29.67
C ASP A 14 -53.68 -37.89 28.24
N GLN A 15 -53.88 -38.78 27.28
CA GLN A 15 -53.95 -38.45 25.86
C GLN A 15 -55.26 -37.70 25.59
N ASP A 16 -55.27 -36.39 25.83
CA ASP A 16 -56.24 -35.50 25.20
C ASP A 16 -55.49 -34.41 24.42
N SER A 17 -55.54 -34.58 23.10
CA SER A 17 -54.90 -33.73 22.08
C SER A 17 -55.54 -32.34 21.92
N SER A 18 -56.16 -31.80 22.98
CA SER A 18 -56.86 -30.50 22.97
C SER A 18 -56.41 -29.50 24.05
N SER A 19 -55.48 -29.86 24.95
CA SER A 19 -55.09 -29.00 26.09
C SER A 19 -53.88 -28.09 25.84
N SER A 20 -53.09 -28.34 24.78
CA SER A 20 -51.84 -27.62 24.53
C SER A 20 -52.06 -26.22 23.95
N GLU A 21 -53.05 -26.06 23.06
CA GLU A 21 -53.37 -24.75 22.45
C GLU A 21 -54.04 -23.84 23.49
N ASP A 22 -54.99 -24.36 24.27
CA ASP A 22 -55.72 -23.62 25.31
C ASP A 22 -54.81 -23.12 26.46
N PHE A 23 -53.76 -23.89 26.78
CA PHE A 23 -52.73 -23.46 27.71
C PHE A 23 -51.85 -22.34 27.13
N THR A 24 -51.48 -22.45 25.85
CA THR A 24 -50.59 -21.51 25.17
C THR A 24 -51.25 -20.13 25.06
N ASP A 25 -52.54 -20.09 24.73
CA ASP A 25 -53.31 -18.84 24.64
C ASP A 25 -53.46 -18.16 26.00
N LYS A 26 -53.77 -18.92 27.05
CA LYS A 26 -53.85 -18.40 28.44
C LYS A 26 -52.51 -17.87 28.94
N LEU A 27 -51.40 -18.57 28.62
CA LEU A 27 -50.06 -18.14 28.97
C LEU A 27 -49.67 -16.83 28.26
N GLN A 28 -50.01 -16.72 26.97
CA GLN A 28 -49.75 -15.52 26.19
C GLN A 28 -50.56 -14.32 26.70
N GLN A 29 -51.83 -14.53 27.07
CA GLN A 29 -52.69 -13.49 27.63
C GLN A 29 -52.21 -13.01 29.01
N LEU A 30 -51.76 -13.93 29.86
CA LEU A 30 -51.19 -13.59 31.17
C LEU A 30 -49.90 -12.78 31.05
N LEU A 31 -49.02 -13.16 30.11
CA LEU A 31 -47.79 -12.42 29.83
C LEU A 31 -48.06 -10.99 29.36
N GLN A 32 -49.04 -10.81 28.47
CA GLN A 32 -49.43 -9.48 27.99
C GLN A 32 -50.00 -8.59 29.12
N ASN A 33 -50.82 -9.14 30.01
CA ASN A 33 -51.36 -8.40 31.16
C ASN A 33 -50.27 -7.93 32.12
N GLU A 34 -49.18 -8.69 32.25
CA GLU A 34 -48.02 -8.37 33.09
C GLU A 34 -46.95 -7.54 32.35
N GLY A 35 -47.19 -7.17 31.09
CA GLY A 35 -46.24 -6.41 30.25
C GLY A 35 -44.98 -7.19 29.89
N LYS A 36 -45.03 -8.53 29.93
CA LYS A 36 -43.90 -9.43 29.65
C LYS A 36 -44.10 -10.18 28.33
N THR A 37 -43.02 -10.74 27.80
CA THR A 37 -43.02 -11.45 26.52
C THR A 37 -42.56 -12.90 26.67
N MET A 38 -42.85 -13.74 25.67
CA MET A 38 -42.35 -15.12 25.63
C MET A 38 -40.81 -15.20 25.66
N GLU A 39 -40.12 -14.15 25.18
CA GLU A 39 -38.66 -14.04 25.22
C GLU A 39 -38.13 -13.95 26.66
N ASP A 40 -38.91 -13.37 27.57
CA ASP A 40 -38.54 -13.26 28.98
C ASP A 40 -38.62 -14.61 29.70
N ILE A 41 -39.61 -15.44 29.34
CA ILE A 41 -39.65 -16.84 29.79
C ILE A 41 -38.48 -17.61 29.19
N GLN A 42 -38.17 -17.41 27.90
CA GLN A 42 -37.07 -18.09 27.24
C GLN A 42 -35.70 -17.74 27.87
N LYS A 43 -35.50 -16.52 28.37
CA LYS A 43 -34.31 -16.12 29.15
C LYS A 43 -34.24 -16.80 30.52
N LEU A 44 -35.38 -17.09 31.15
CA LEU A 44 -35.46 -17.76 32.45
C LEU A 44 -35.31 -19.29 32.32
N CYS A 45 -35.82 -19.85 31.23
CA CYS A 45 -35.77 -21.28 30.91
C CYS A 45 -34.54 -21.67 30.08
N ALA A 46 -33.79 -20.71 29.54
CA ALA A 46 -32.51 -20.98 28.92
C ALA A 46 -31.67 -21.76 29.92
N PRO A 47 -31.12 -22.94 29.54
CA PRO A 47 -30.20 -23.63 30.42
C PRO A 47 -29.12 -22.62 30.76
N LYS A 48 -28.94 -22.34 32.07
CA LYS A 48 -27.75 -21.63 32.53
C LYS A 48 -26.60 -22.42 31.95
N VAL A 49 -25.99 -21.89 30.89
CA VAL A 49 -24.72 -22.38 30.42
C VAL A 49 -23.84 -22.22 31.63
N VAL A 50 -23.62 -23.33 32.34
CA VAL A 50 -22.51 -23.41 33.28
C VAL A 50 -21.36 -23.01 32.39
N MET A 51 -20.79 -21.83 32.65
CA MET A 51 -19.49 -21.47 32.12
C MET A 51 -18.56 -22.53 32.68
N ASN A 52 -18.50 -23.66 31.97
CA ASN A 52 -17.36 -24.53 31.96
C ASN A 52 -16.33 -23.66 31.25
N SER A 53 -15.72 -22.78 32.05
CA SER A 53 -14.50 -22.03 31.75
C SER A 53 -13.36 -23.03 31.63
N SER A 54 -13.53 -24.03 30.75
CA SER A 54 -12.43 -24.86 30.31
C SER A 54 -11.44 -23.91 29.67
N PRO A 55 -10.15 -24.01 30.01
CA PRO A 55 -9.08 -23.28 29.32
C PRO A 55 -9.23 -23.37 27.80
N GLU A 56 -9.76 -24.48 27.27
CA GLU A 56 -9.99 -24.68 25.84
C GLU A 56 -11.06 -23.75 25.25
N SER A 57 -12.11 -23.41 25.99
CA SER A 57 -13.15 -22.48 25.55
C SER A 57 -12.61 -21.06 25.47
N ILE A 58 -11.73 -20.69 26.42
CA ILE A 58 -11.02 -19.41 26.40
C ILE A 58 -10.01 -19.38 25.27
N ILE A 59 -9.19 -20.43 25.11
CA ILE A 59 -8.21 -20.57 24.02
C ILE A 59 -8.91 -20.51 22.65
N ARG A 60 -10.06 -21.16 22.50
CA ARG A 60 -10.85 -21.13 21.26
C ARG A 60 -11.46 -19.76 21.01
N ALA A 61 -12.05 -19.13 22.03
CA ALA A 61 -12.59 -17.78 21.88
C ALA A 61 -11.50 -16.75 21.54
N VAL A 62 -10.32 -16.87 22.16
CA VAL A 62 -9.15 -16.04 21.85
C VAL A 62 -8.61 -16.35 20.44
N GLY A 63 -8.59 -17.63 20.05
CA GLY A 63 -8.21 -18.07 18.70
C GLY A 63 -9.17 -17.57 17.62
N ASP A 64 -10.47 -17.57 17.89
CA ASP A 64 -11.51 -17.05 16.99
C ASP A 64 -11.46 -15.53 16.90
N VAL A 65 -11.20 -14.84 18.01
CA VAL A 65 -10.99 -13.39 18.03
C VAL A 65 -9.72 -13.04 17.26
N TRP A 66 -8.62 -13.78 17.45
CA TRP A 66 -7.39 -13.60 16.67
C TRP A 66 -7.63 -13.91 15.20
N GLY A 67 -8.33 -14.98 14.85
CA GLY A 67 -8.64 -15.32 13.45
C GLY A 67 -9.56 -14.29 12.77
N LYS A 68 -10.41 -13.60 13.54
CA LYS A 68 -11.31 -12.53 13.04
C LYS A 68 -10.67 -11.14 13.05
N THR A 69 -9.67 -10.90 13.90
CA THR A 69 -8.98 -9.59 14.04
C THR A 69 -7.60 -9.57 13.39
N SER A 70 -7.00 -10.74 13.15
CA SER A 70 -5.94 -10.88 12.17
C SER A 70 -6.61 -10.74 10.82
N LYS A 71 -6.64 -9.49 10.34
CA LYS A 71 -6.43 -9.27 8.92
C LYS A 71 -5.29 -10.21 8.49
N PRO A 72 -5.37 -10.85 7.31
CA PRO A 72 -4.17 -11.43 6.73
C PRO A 72 -3.09 -10.37 6.93
N LEU A 73 -1.99 -10.75 7.56
CA LEU A 73 -0.80 -9.91 7.48
C LEU A 73 -0.52 -9.92 5.98
N ASP A 74 -1.07 -8.93 5.28
CA ASP A 74 -0.95 -8.83 3.85
C ASP A 74 0.54 -8.91 3.61
N SER A 75 0.94 -10.00 2.97
CA SER A 75 2.32 -10.28 2.62
C SER A 75 2.83 -9.29 1.57
N HIS A 76 2.04 -8.23 1.27
CA HIS A 76 2.37 -7.00 0.57
C HIS A 76 1.81 -5.76 1.30
N SER A 77 1.96 -5.69 2.62
CA SER A 77 1.81 -4.43 3.37
C SER A 77 2.85 -3.43 2.87
N TYR A 78 2.49 -2.68 1.81
CA TYR A 78 3.31 -1.64 1.21
C TYR A 78 3.99 -0.85 2.32
N ARG A 79 5.32 -0.86 2.34
CA ARG A 79 6.09 -0.08 3.32
C ARG A 79 5.53 1.34 3.30
N ARG A 80 5.24 1.87 4.49
CA ARG A 80 4.82 3.26 4.67
C ARG A 80 5.72 4.17 3.83
N LEU A 81 5.11 4.96 2.95
CA LEU A 81 5.80 5.94 2.14
C LEU A 81 6.65 6.84 3.05
N ARG A 82 7.93 6.98 2.71
CA ARG A 82 8.87 7.76 3.51
C ARG A 82 8.56 9.25 3.44
N THR A 83 9.06 10.00 4.41
CA THR A 83 8.77 11.43 4.52
C THR A 83 9.47 12.23 3.42
N PHE A 84 8.76 13.20 2.86
CA PHE A 84 9.32 14.21 1.95
C PHE A 84 8.84 15.60 2.37
N SER A 85 9.74 16.59 2.43
CA SER A 85 9.39 17.97 2.78
C SER A 85 9.48 18.97 1.62
N GLY A 86 10.23 18.65 0.56
CA GLY A 86 10.59 19.61 -0.48
C GLY A 86 11.69 20.59 -0.10
N ILE A 87 12.42 20.34 1.00
CA ILE A 87 13.58 21.17 1.43
C ILE A 87 14.86 20.63 0.80
N SER A 88 15.72 21.54 0.31
CA SER A 88 17.04 21.22 -0.24
C SER A 88 18.15 21.92 0.56
N PRO A 89 19.21 21.20 1.00
CA PRO A 89 19.43 19.75 0.84
C PRO A 89 18.44 18.92 1.67
N THR A 90 18.20 17.66 1.24
CA THR A 90 17.23 16.76 1.89
C THR A 90 17.56 16.57 3.38
N PRO A 91 16.60 16.84 4.30
CA PRO A 91 16.80 16.62 5.73
C PRO A 91 17.11 15.16 6.08
N ALA A 92 17.85 14.94 7.17
CA ALA A 92 18.18 13.59 7.63
C ALA A 92 16.91 12.78 7.98
N GLY A 93 16.79 11.58 7.40
CA GLY A 93 15.63 10.71 7.61
C GLY A 93 14.45 10.96 6.66
N GLU A 94 14.59 11.91 5.72
CA GLU A 94 13.66 12.14 4.62
C GLU A 94 14.22 11.62 3.28
N GLU A 95 13.35 11.38 2.31
CA GLU A 95 13.74 11.03 0.94
C GLU A 95 13.90 12.29 0.08
N CYS A 96 14.74 12.20 -0.95
CA CYS A 96 14.75 13.21 -2.00
C CYS A 96 13.54 13.03 -2.95
N LEU A 97 13.27 14.06 -3.75
CA LEU A 97 12.10 14.08 -4.65
C LEU A 97 12.04 12.86 -5.57
N ASP A 98 13.14 12.56 -6.29
CA ASP A 98 13.21 11.47 -7.26
C ASP A 98 12.79 10.12 -6.63
N ILE A 99 13.36 9.79 -5.47
CA ILE A 99 13.10 8.53 -4.77
C ILE A 99 11.67 8.51 -4.20
N TRP A 100 11.20 9.63 -3.65
CA TRP A 100 9.85 9.71 -3.11
C TRP A 100 8.79 9.55 -4.19
N LEU A 101 8.98 10.18 -5.36
CA LEU A 101 8.07 10.06 -6.51
C LEU A 101 7.99 8.61 -7.00
N GLU A 102 9.13 7.92 -7.11
CA GLU A 102 9.17 6.51 -7.51
C GLU A 102 8.38 5.64 -6.52
N GLN A 103 8.62 5.80 -5.21
CA GLN A 103 7.90 5.07 -4.17
C GLN A 103 6.40 5.38 -4.17
N ALA A 104 6.02 6.64 -4.39
CA ALA A 104 4.62 7.06 -4.41
C ALA A 104 3.89 6.51 -5.64
N LYS A 105 4.50 6.59 -6.83
CA LYS A 105 3.98 6.03 -8.10
C LYS A 105 3.80 4.51 -7.98
N PHE A 106 4.82 3.81 -7.49
CA PHE A 106 4.73 2.36 -7.24
C PHE A 106 3.60 2.01 -6.25
N MET A 107 3.42 2.80 -5.18
CA MET A 107 2.35 2.58 -4.20
C MET A 107 0.95 2.78 -4.80
N ILE A 108 0.75 3.75 -5.70
CA ILE A 108 -0.56 3.95 -6.34
C ILE A 108 -0.85 2.89 -7.40
N ASP A 109 0.16 2.43 -8.13
CA ASP A 109 -0.01 1.48 -9.24
C ASP A 109 -0.28 0.08 -8.71
N GLU A 110 0.54 -0.38 -7.77
CA GLU A 110 0.44 -1.74 -7.23
C GLU A 110 -0.56 -1.82 -6.07
N GLY A 111 -0.81 -0.72 -5.36
CA GLY A 111 -1.62 -0.73 -4.15
C GLY A 111 -3.08 -1.12 -4.38
N GLU A 112 -3.50 -2.26 -3.82
CA GLU A 112 -4.89 -2.76 -3.85
C GLU A 112 -5.88 -1.95 -2.98
N CYS A 113 -5.40 -0.89 -2.32
CA CYS A 113 -6.21 -0.08 -1.41
C CYS A 113 -7.06 0.98 -2.13
N SER A 114 -8.13 1.45 -1.47
CA SER A 114 -9.02 2.48 -2.02
C SER A 114 -8.28 3.79 -2.35
N GLU A 115 -8.83 4.55 -3.29
CA GLU A 115 -8.30 5.87 -3.66
C GLU A 115 -8.18 6.83 -2.46
N LYS A 116 -9.15 6.78 -1.55
CA LYS A 116 -9.12 7.54 -0.29
C LYS A 116 -7.91 7.18 0.58
N GLU A 117 -7.56 5.91 0.63
CA GLU A 117 -6.39 5.41 1.38
C GLU A 117 -5.08 5.81 0.70
N LYS A 118 -5.00 5.74 -0.64
CA LYS A 118 -3.85 6.24 -1.41
C LYS A 118 -3.62 7.73 -1.15
N ARG A 119 -4.67 8.55 -1.24
CA ARG A 119 -4.65 9.99 -0.92
C ARG A 119 -4.21 10.27 0.52
N ARG A 120 -4.65 9.46 1.48
CA ARG A 120 -4.24 9.57 2.89
C ARG A 120 -2.75 9.28 3.06
N ARG A 121 -2.24 8.18 2.48
CA ARG A 121 -0.83 7.79 2.60
C ARG A 121 0.12 8.81 1.99
N ILE A 122 -0.22 9.35 0.81
CA ILE A 122 0.54 10.45 0.20
C ILE A 122 0.57 11.63 1.16
N PHE A 123 -0.59 12.10 1.61
CA PHE A 123 -0.69 13.24 2.51
C PHE A 123 0.11 13.07 3.82
N GLU A 124 0.08 11.87 4.41
CA GLU A 124 0.81 11.56 5.66
C GLU A 124 2.33 11.51 5.49
N SER A 125 2.82 11.28 4.28
CA SER A 125 4.24 11.28 3.95
C SER A 125 4.81 12.70 3.73
N LEU A 126 3.96 13.70 3.54
CA LEU A 126 4.40 15.06 3.19
C LEU A 126 4.63 15.94 4.43
N ARG A 127 5.65 16.82 4.38
CA ARG A 127 5.97 17.83 5.41
C ARG A 127 6.30 19.17 4.76
N GLY A 128 6.36 20.23 5.58
CA GLY A 128 6.83 21.54 5.15
C GLY A 128 6.18 22.05 3.84
N PRO A 129 6.96 22.63 2.91
CA PRO A 129 6.47 23.14 1.62
C PRO A 129 5.65 22.13 0.83
N SER A 130 6.07 20.86 0.78
CA SER A 130 5.35 19.83 0.01
C SER A 130 3.93 19.57 0.53
N LEU A 131 3.74 19.60 1.85
CA LEU A 131 2.41 19.44 2.45
C LEU A 131 1.49 20.62 2.15
N GLU A 132 2.05 21.84 2.07
CA GLU A 132 1.30 23.06 1.75
C GLU A 132 0.74 23.02 0.33
N ILE A 133 1.52 22.53 -0.64
CA ILE A 133 1.07 22.35 -2.03
C ILE A 133 -0.16 21.42 -2.09
N VAL A 134 -0.09 20.25 -1.46
CA VAL A 134 -1.21 19.30 -1.50
C VAL A 134 -2.43 19.80 -0.73
N ARG A 135 -2.24 20.59 0.34
CA ARG A 135 -3.36 21.29 1.00
C ARG A 135 -4.03 22.28 0.06
N ALA A 136 -3.25 23.07 -0.68
CA ALA A 136 -3.80 24.00 -1.65
C ALA A 136 -4.58 23.28 -2.76
N VAL A 137 -4.08 22.14 -3.26
CA VAL A 137 -4.81 21.30 -4.22
C VAL A 137 -6.14 20.87 -3.64
N ARG A 138 -6.17 20.32 -2.41
CA ARG A 138 -7.41 19.87 -1.74
C ARG A 138 -8.46 20.97 -1.52
N ILE A 139 -8.02 22.20 -1.27
CA ILE A 139 -8.92 23.34 -1.07
C ILE A 139 -9.57 23.73 -2.40
N ASN A 140 -8.82 23.71 -3.49
CA ASN A 140 -9.32 24.07 -4.81
C ASN A 140 -10.12 22.93 -5.46
N ASP A 141 -9.71 21.68 -5.22
CA ASP A 141 -10.33 20.47 -5.73
C ASP A 141 -10.35 19.37 -4.65
N PRO A 142 -11.48 19.20 -3.94
CA PRO A 142 -11.66 18.14 -2.95
C PRO A 142 -11.66 16.71 -3.54
N ASP A 143 -11.99 16.58 -4.83
CA ASP A 143 -12.12 15.31 -5.52
C ASP A 143 -10.82 14.88 -6.23
N ALA A 144 -9.80 15.76 -6.23
CA ALA A 144 -8.46 15.46 -6.72
C ALA A 144 -7.95 14.10 -6.22
N SER A 145 -7.45 13.33 -7.17
CA SER A 145 -6.87 12.00 -7.04
C SER A 145 -5.49 12.02 -6.40
N SER A 146 -5.04 10.85 -5.98
CA SER A 146 -3.69 10.58 -5.48
C SER A 146 -2.61 10.90 -6.52
N MET A 147 -2.88 10.63 -7.80
CA MET A 147 -1.96 10.96 -8.88
C MET A 147 -1.84 12.48 -9.08
N GLU A 148 -2.94 13.23 -8.98
CA GLU A 148 -2.91 14.70 -9.08
C GLU A 148 -2.10 15.33 -7.93
N TYR A 149 -2.10 14.74 -6.73
CA TYR A 149 -1.19 15.19 -5.66
C TYR A 149 0.28 14.96 -6.02
N ILE A 150 0.63 13.81 -6.59
CA ILE A 150 2.00 13.50 -7.03
C ILE A 150 2.43 14.46 -8.13
N GLN A 151 1.58 14.70 -9.12
CA GLN A 151 1.86 15.63 -10.22
C GLN A 151 2.05 17.06 -9.74
N ALA A 152 1.24 17.52 -8.77
CA ALA A 152 1.43 18.84 -8.19
C ALA A 152 2.80 18.97 -7.50
N ILE A 153 3.23 17.95 -6.74
CA ILE A 153 4.56 17.91 -6.13
C ILE A 153 5.66 17.91 -7.19
N GLU A 154 5.56 17.05 -8.20
CA GLU A 154 6.52 16.94 -9.31
C GLU A 154 6.63 18.26 -10.08
N SER A 155 5.52 18.97 -10.30
CA SER A 155 5.53 20.26 -11.01
C SER A 155 6.23 21.40 -10.26
N ILE A 156 6.17 21.41 -8.93
CA ILE A 156 6.72 22.49 -8.10
C ILE A 156 8.18 22.23 -7.73
N PHE A 157 8.50 20.97 -7.38
CA PHE A 157 9.83 20.60 -6.88
C PHE A 157 10.70 19.93 -7.94
N GLY A 158 10.11 19.46 -9.05
CA GLY A 158 10.83 18.84 -10.14
C GLY A 158 11.81 19.81 -10.80
N THR A 159 12.87 19.27 -11.36
CA THR A 159 13.77 20.06 -12.19
C THR A 159 13.04 20.45 -13.48
N SER A 160 13.09 21.73 -13.84
CA SER A 160 12.61 22.21 -15.14
C SER A 160 13.50 21.78 -16.31
N GLU A 161 14.46 20.87 -16.09
CA GLU A 161 15.35 20.40 -17.14
C GLU A 161 14.53 19.70 -18.21
N SER A 162 14.50 20.29 -19.39
CA SER A 162 13.86 19.67 -20.54
C SER A 162 14.63 18.39 -20.93
N GLY A 163 13.97 17.50 -21.66
CA GLY A 163 14.67 16.35 -22.26
C GLY A 163 15.91 16.77 -23.08
N GLU A 164 15.84 17.94 -23.72
CA GLU A 164 16.98 18.52 -24.46
C GLU A 164 18.13 18.92 -23.52
N ASP A 165 17.85 19.59 -22.40
CA ASP A 165 18.87 19.96 -21.40
C ASP A 165 19.54 18.73 -20.81
N LEU A 166 18.76 17.69 -20.51
CA LEU A 166 19.26 16.40 -20.05
C LEU A 166 20.17 15.77 -21.11
N TYR A 167 19.78 15.83 -22.38
CA TYR A 167 20.58 15.28 -23.48
C TYR A 167 21.89 16.05 -23.68
N ILE A 168 21.86 17.39 -23.61
CA ILE A 168 23.05 18.24 -23.67
C ILE A 168 24.00 17.89 -22.52
N SER A 169 23.47 17.77 -21.31
CA SER A 169 24.23 17.37 -20.12
C SER A 169 24.88 16.00 -20.28
N PHE A 170 24.13 15.00 -20.77
CA PHE A 170 24.65 13.67 -21.11
C PHE A 170 25.81 13.76 -22.12
N ARG A 171 25.66 14.56 -23.17
CA ARG A 171 26.71 14.75 -24.19
C ARG A 171 27.92 15.50 -23.67
N SER A 172 27.79 16.28 -22.61
CA SER A 172 28.93 16.98 -21.99
C SER A 172 29.80 16.06 -21.12
N LEU A 173 29.31 14.89 -20.70
CA LEU A 173 30.02 14.00 -19.80
C LEU A 173 31.41 13.60 -20.32
N ARG A 174 32.40 13.71 -19.43
CA ARG A 174 33.78 13.24 -19.62
C ARG A 174 34.24 12.47 -18.39
N GLN A 175 35.08 11.46 -18.63
CA GLN A 175 35.79 10.74 -17.58
C GLN A 175 36.74 11.71 -16.88
N GLN A 176 36.63 11.81 -15.56
CA GLN A 176 37.51 12.67 -14.76
C GLN A 176 38.89 12.03 -14.59
N ALA A 177 39.93 12.84 -14.34
CA ALA A 177 41.33 12.38 -14.31
C ALA A 177 41.61 11.22 -13.33
N SER A 178 40.87 11.14 -12.22
CA SER A 178 40.99 10.09 -11.20
C SER A 178 39.82 9.08 -11.20
N GLU A 179 38.89 9.21 -12.15
CA GLU A 179 37.70 8.36 -12.21
C GLU A 179 38.01 7.06 -12.94
N LYS A 180 37.72 5.92 -12.29
CA LYS A 180 37.81 4.61 -12.94
C LYS A 180 36.78 4.50 -14.06
N MET A 181 37.06 3.71 -15.08
CA MET A 181 36.12 3.47 -16.17
C MET A 181 34.74 2.99 -15.69
N SER A 182 34.71 2.09 -14.70
CA SER A 182 33.46 1.58 -14.14
C SER A 182 32.60 2.69 -13.54
N GLU A 183 33.22 3.64 -12.85
CA GLU A 183 32.53 4.79 -12.25
C GLU A 183 32.00 5.73 -13.34
N PHE A 184 32.81 6.01 -14.37
CA PHE A 184 32.39 6.80 -15.51
C PHE A 184 31.20 6.15 -16.23
N LEU A 185 31.26 4.85 -16.48
CA LEU A 185 30.17 4.10 -17.12
C LEU A 185 28.90 4.14 -16.27
N GLN A 186 28.99 3.95 -14.95
CA GLN A 186 27.81 4.09 -14.08
C GLN A 186 27.20 5.49 -14.14
N ARG A 187 28.03 6.54 -14.14
CA ARG A 187 27.56 7.93 -14.27
C ARG A 187 26.93 8.19 -15.64
N LEU A 188 27.51 7.64 -16.70
CA LEU A 188 26.99 7.68 -18.05
C LEU A 188 25.62 6.99 -18.16
N GLU A 189 25.46 5.78 -17.63
CA GLU A 189 24.20 5.05 -17.65
C GLU A 189 23.11 5.78 -16.87
N ARG A 190 23.41 6.27 -15.67
CA ARG A 190 22.46 7.05 -14.86
C ARG A 190 21.96 8.29 -15.61
N SER A 191 22.87 8.99 -16.30
CA SER A 191 22.50 10.15 -17.12
C SER A 191 21.65 9.76 -18.34
N LEU A 192 21.99 8.67 -19.03
CA LEU A 192 21.22 8.19 -20.19
C LEU A 192 19.80 7.76 -19.81
N ILE A 193 19.62 7.10 -18.66
CA ILE A 193 18.29 6.73 -18.16
C ILE A 193 17.42 7.97 -17.97
N LYS A 194 17.98 9.04 -17.34
CA LYS A 194 17.27 10.32 -17.16
C LYS A 194 16.88 10.95 -18.50
N VAL A 195 17.77 10.95 -19.48
CA VAL A 195 17.46 11.46 -20.83
C VAL A 195 16.28 10.74 -21.47
N VAL A 196 16.26 9.41 -21.41
CA VAL A 196 15.19 8.60 -22.04
C VAL A 196 13.86 8.81 -21.31
N GLN A 197 13.87 8.81 -19.98
CA GLN A 197 12.68 9.06 -19.17
C GLN A 197 12.13 10.48 -19.35
N GLY A 198 13.03 11.48 -19.46
CA GLY A 198 12.68 12.89 -19.72
C GLY A 198 12.36 13.21 -21.18
N GLY A 199 12.30 12.21 -22.07
CA GLY A 199 11.93 12.40 -23.48
C GLY A 199 12.99 13.06 -24.36
N GLY A 200 14.22 13.23 -23.87
CA GLY A 200 15.34 13.81 -24.62
C GLY A 200 15.90 12.91 -25.71
N LEU A 201 15.66 11.60 -25.62
CA LEU A 201 16.09 10.61 -26.60
C LEU A 201 15.12 9.42 -26.59
N PRO A 202 14.67 8.90 -27.75
CA PRO A 202 13.86 7.69 -27.79
C PRO A 202 14.67 6.48 -27.31
N ALA A 203 14.01 5.55 -26.61
CA ALA A 203 14.65 4.34 -26.08
C ALA A 203 15.35 3.50 -27.16
N SER A 204 14.84 3.51 -28.39
CA SER A 204 15.45 2.83 -29.55
C SER A 204 16.85 3.37 -29.90
N ALA A 205 17.13 4.65 -29.62
CA ALA A 205 18.41 5.28 -29.89
C ALA A 205 19.38 5.22 -28.70
N ALA A 206 18.92 4.78 -27.52
CA ALA A 206 19.71 4.81 -26.27
C ALA A 206 21.01 4.01 -26.38
N ASN A 207 20.97 2.79 -26.94
CA ASN A 207 22.16 1.95 -27.10
C ASN A 207 23.23 2.61 -27.99
N LYS A 208 22.81 3.28 -29.06
CA LYS A 208 23.72 4.01 -29.96
C LYS A 208 24.36 5.19 -29.24
N ALA A 209 23.54 6.02 -28.58
CA ALA A 209 24.01 7.18 -27.82
C ALA A 209 24.98 6.78 -26.69
N ARG A 210 24.71 5.66 -25.99
CA ARG A 210 25.60 5.07 -24.99
C ARG A 210 26.99 4.81 -25.54
N VAL A 211 27.09 4.05 -26.63
CA VAL A 211 28.37 3.66 -27.23
C VAL A 211 29.12 4.90 -27.73
N GLU A 212 28.43 5.80 -28.43
CA GLU A 212 29.03 7.04 -28.94
C GLU A 212 29.58 7.92 -27.82
N GLN A 213 28.84 8.09 -26.73
CA GLN A 213 29.28 8.92 -25.61
C GLN A 213 30.36 8.23 -24.77
N LEU A 214 30.35 6.90 -24.66
CA LEU A 214 31.41 6.14 -24.01
C LEU A 214 32.74 6.32 -24.76
N ILE A 215 32.71 6.23 -26.10
CA ILE A 215 33.86 6.50 -26.97
C ILE A 215 34.30 7.97 -26.80
N ARG A 216 33.38 8.92 -26.96
CA ARG A 216 33.72 10.35 -26.94
C ARG A 216 34.19 10.86 -25.58
N GLY A 217 33.64 10.31 -24.50
CA GLY A 217 33.80 10.81 -23.15
C GLY A 217 34.88 10.11 -22.33
N SER A 218 35.33 8.93 -22.74
CA SER A 218 36.39 8.19 -22.05
C SER A 218 37.79 8.68 -22.43
N THR A 219 38.72 8.56 -21.49
CA THR A 219 40.15 8.78 -21.69
C THR A 219 40.93 7.49 -22.04
N SER A 220 40.27 6.34 -22.18
CA SER A 220 40.94 5.05 -22.42
C SER A 220 41.16 4.75 -23.91
N ASP A 221 42.40 4.88 -24.38
CA ASP A 221 42.80 4.63 -25.77
C ASP A 221 42.54 3.19 -26.22
N LEU A 222 42.76 2.20 -25.35
CA LEU A 222 42.56 0.78 -25.68
C LEU A 222 41.08 0.44 -25.92
N MET A 223 40.18 1.01 -25.11
CA MET A 223 38.73 0.81 -25.26
C MET A 223 38.19 1.57 -26.47
N LEU A 224 38.69 2.78 -26.71
CA LEU A 224 38.45 3.55 -27.94
C LEU A 224 38.81 2.76 -29.20
N LEU A 225 39.99 2.12 -29.21
CA LEU A 225 40.44 1.25 -30.29
C LEU A 225 39.52 0.04 -30.48
N GLN A 226 39.20 -0.69 -29.41
CA GLN A 226 38.33 -1.87 -29.47
C GLN A 226 36.90 -1.52 -29.95
N LEU A 227 36.33 -0.43 -29.45
CA LEU A 227 34.98 0.01 -29.84
C LEU A 227 34.94 0.51 -31.29
N LYS A 228 35.94 1.27 -31.75
CA LYS A 228 36.05 1.69 -33.17
C LYS A 228 36.24 0.53 -34.14
N VAL A 229 36.88 -0.55 -33.70
CA VAL A 229 37.02 -1.78 -34.51
C VAL A 229 35.69 -2.52 -34.57
N ARG A 230 34.92 -2.54 -33.47
CA ARG A 230 33.62 -3.22 -33.40
C ARG A 230 32.51 -2.46 -34.11
N SER A 231 32.50 -1.13 -34.07
CA SER A 231 31.52 -0.31 -34.81
C SER A 231 31.67 -0.47 -36.32
N ARG A 232 32.91 -0.57 -36.84
CA ARG A 232 33.19 -0.87 -38.25
C ARG A 232 32.75 -2.26 -38.72
N LYS A 233 32.55 -3.20 -37.80
CA LYS A 233 31.98 -4.52 -38.13
C LYS A 233 30.46 -4.51 -38.22
N ILE A 234 29.79 -3.47 -37.70
CA ILE A 234 28.33 -3.37 -37.68
C ILE A 234 27.80 -2.65 -38.94
N ASP A 235 28.61 -1.82 -39.60
CA ASP A 235 28.35 -1.30 -40.95
C ASP A 235 29.34 -1.88 -41.97
N PRO A 236 29.10 -3.07 -42.53
CA PRO A 236 29.76 -3.48 -43.76
C PRO A 236 29.01 -2.82 -44.93
N LEU A 237 29.71 -1.92 -45.64
CA LEU A 237 29.43 -1.40 -46.99
C LEU A 237 28.67 -0.08 -47.08
N HIS A 238 29.44 0.99 -47.30
CA HIS A 238 29.32 1.70 -48.57
C HIS A 238 30.73 2.02 -49.06
N SER A 239 31.22 1.22 -50.01
CA SER A 239 32.27 1.62 -50.94
C SER A 239 31.63 2.12 -52.22
#